data_AF-A0A960HX08-F1
#
_entry.id   AF-A0A960HX08-F1
#
_cell.length_a   1.000
_cell.length_b   1.000
_cell.length_c   1.000
_cell.angle_alpha   90.00
_cell.angle_beta   90.00
_cell.angle_gamma   90.00
#
_symmetry.space_group_name_H-M   'P 1'
#
loop_
_entity.id
_entity.type
_entity.pdbx_description
1 polymer ?
#
loop_
_entity_poly.entity_id
_entity_poly.type
_entity_poly.pdbx_seq_one_letter_code
_entity_poly.pdbx_strand_id
1 'polypeptide(L)'
;MLGADHGELGTAVLQTAASGQVALALSAGVDESVRTRKEGAEHLNEDVALAWLGRDRWILAVADGHEGIEASHRLVQQLAMHAPTYPRHPNEQARWWRDVAKELGDVGYAGTTLVVAVWEPLTAHVRGLSYGDSRIWRWRPRGGLRDLAEPTHNFVRPGDLYAWHLDHASTFDER
;
A
#
# COMPACT_ATOMS: atom_id res chain seq x y z
N MET A 1 -1.06 -8.61 7.51
CA MET A 1 -1.79 -7.38 7.11
C MET A 1 -2.24 -6.70 8.37
N LEU A 2 -2.18 -5.37 8.42
CA LEU A 2 -2.63 -4.55 9.55
C LEU A 2 -3.74 -3.63 9.01
N GLY A 3 -4.94 -3.63 9.59
CA GLY A 3 -6.15 -2.99 9.04
C GLY A 3 -7.39 -3.34 9.88
N ALA A 4 -8.47 -3.86 9.26
CA ALA A 4 -9.76 -4.12 9.92
C ALA A 4 -9.67 -5.01 11.17
N ASP A 5 -8.79 -6.01 11.15
CA ASP A 5 -8.56 -6.91 12.30
C ASP A 5 -7.93 -6.20 13.51
N HIS A 6 -7.57 -4.92 13.35
CA HIS A 6 -6.89 -4.06 14.31
C HIS A 6 -7.49 -2.65 14.26
N GLY A 7 -8.82 -2.57 14.35
CA GLY A 7 -9.60 -1.33 14.16
C GLY A 7 -9.33 -0.20 15.15
N GLU A 8 -8.54 -0.42 16.20
CA GLU A 8 -8.13 0.61 17.15
C GLU A 8 -6.87 1.36 16.66
N LEU A 9 -6.94 2.69 16.68
CA LEU A 9 -5.80 3.56 16.37
C LEU A 9 -4.67 3.38 17.40
N GLY A 10 -3.42 3.31 16.91
CA GLY A 10 -2.25 3.09 17.76
C GLY A 10 -1.88 1.62 17.96
N THR A 11 -2.60 0.69 17.31
CA THR A 11 -2.27 -0.74 17.34
C THR A 11 -1.02 -1.03 16.50
N ALA A 12 0.07 -1.46 17.16
CA ALA A 12 1.23 -2.02 16.50
C ALA A 12 1.12 -3.55 16.45
N VAL A 13 1.37 -4.16 15.29
CA VAL A 13 1.32 -5.61 15.12
C VAL A 13 2.68 -6.12 14.69
N LEU A 14 3.33 -6.80 15.63
CA LEU A 14 4.56 -7.53 15.34
C LEU A 14 4.19 -8.94 14.85
N GLN A 15 4.45 -9.22 13.57
CA GLN A 15 4.34 -10.57 13.01
C GLN A 15 5.73 -11.07 12.63
N THR A 16 6.19 -12.12 13.29
CA THR A 16 7.43 -12.80 12.93
C THR A 16 7.20 -13.54 11.62
N ALA A 17 7.91 -13.16 10.55
CA ALA A 17 7.88 -13.90 9.29
C ALA A 17 8.90 -15.04 9.32
N ALA A 18 8.64 -16.11 8.56
CA ALA A 18 9.51 -17.30 8.54
C ALA A 18 10.93 -17.02 8.00
N SER A 19 11.13 -15.91 7.28
CA SER A 19 12.37 -15.53 6.57
C SER A 19 13.09 -14.31 7.18
N GLY A 20 12.60 -13.77 8.30
CA GLY A 20 13.15 -12.58 8.95
C GLY A 20 12.15 -11.90 9.89
N GLN A 21 12.56 -10.80 10.52
CA GLN A 21 11.65 -9.99 11.34
C GLN A 21 11.13 -8.82 10.51
N VAL A 22 9.81 -8.70 10.39
CA VAL A 22 9.15 -7.48 9.95
C VAL A 22 8.21 -7.01 11.04
N ALA A 23 8.25 -5.72 11.31
CA ALA A 23 7.27 -5.04 12.12
C ALA A 23 6.45 -4.13 11.21
N LEU A 24 5.13 -4.15 11.38
CA LEU A 24 4.22 -3.17 10.78
C LEU A 24 3.49 -2.44 11.90
N ALA A 25 3.35 -1.15 11.74
CA ALA A 25 2.53 -0.32 12.59
C ALA A 25 1.73 0.63 11.70
N LEU A 26 0.47 0.84 12.04
CA LEU A 26 -0.40 1.85 11.46
C LEU A 26 -0.84 2.78 12.60
N SER A 27 -0.86 4.06 12.30
CA SER A 27 -1.31 5.10 13.22
C SER A 27 -2.07 6.11 12.41
N ALA A 28 -3.19 6.63 12.95
CA ALA A 28 -3.90 7.75 12.33
C ALA A 28 -3.09 9.06 12.31
N GLY A 29 -1.93 9.09 12.97
CA GLY A 29 -1.25 10.33 13.30
C GLY A 29 -2.00 11.07 14.41
N VAL A 30 -1.26 11.62 15.36
CA VAL A 30 -1.82 12.42 16.46
C VAL A 30 -1.14 13.78 16.52
N ASP A 31 -0.75 14.31 15.36
CA ASP A 31 -0.18 15.64 15.30
C ASP A 31 -1.29 16.67 15.56
N GLU A 32 -1.23 17.31 16.74
CA GLU A 32 -2.17 18.37 17.13
C GLU A 32 -2.14 19.58 16.17
N SER A 33 -1.08 19.72 15.37
CA SER A 33 -0.98 20.74 14.32
C SER A 33 -1.66 20.35 13.00
N VAL A 34 -1.97 19.07 12.81
CA VAL A 34 -2.70 18.55 11.65
C VAL A 34 -4.19 18.66 11.93
N ARG A 35 -4.82 19.69 11.34
CA ARG A 35 -6.25 20.03 11.54
C ARG A 35 -7.24 18.96 11.07
N THR A 36 -6.81 17.92 10.38
CA THR A 36 -7.63 16.78 9.96
C THR A 36 -7.67 15.74 11.06
N ARG A 37 -8.14 16.13 12.25
CA ARG A 37 -8.58 15.13 13.22
C ARG A 37 -9.80 14.45 12.59
N LYS A 38 -9.78 13.11 12.43
CA LYS A 38 -11.05 12.36 12.35
C LYS A 38 -11.71 12.59 13.72
N GLU A 39 -12.58 13.60 13.81
CA GLU A 39 -13.20 14.00 15.07
C GLU A 39 -14.15 12.89 15.54
N GLY A 40 -13.84 12.30 16.69
CA GLY A 40 -14.64 11.23 17.30
C GLY A 40 -13.93 9.88 17.27
N ALA A 41 -13.94 9.20 18.41
CA ALA A 41 -13.44 7.83 18.58
C ALA A 41 -14.29 6.76 17.85
N GLU A 42 -15.21 7.18 16.98
CA GLU A 42 -16.17 6.31 16.27
C GLU A 42 -15.74 6.00 14.84
N HIS A 43 -14.70 6.65 14.31
CA HIS A 43 -14.18 6.36 12.98
C HIS A 43 -13.23 5.16 13.02
N LEU A 44 -13.61 4.09 12.31
CA LEU A 44 -12.75 2.93 12.09
C LEU A 44 -11.46 3.34 11.38
N ASN A 45 -10.38 2.61 11.64
CA ASN A 45 -9.18 2.73 10.82
C ASN A 45 -9.50 2.23 9.39
N GLU A 46 -9.49 3.15 8.43
CA GLU A 46 -9.71 2.87 7.00
C GLU A 46 -8.41 2.51 6.28
N ASP A 47 -7.26 2.66 6.96
CA ASP A 47 -5.95 2.40 6.37
C ASP A 47 -5.55 0.94 6.55
N VAL A 48 -4.79 0.43 5.59
CA VAL A 48 -4.26 -0.93 5.65
C VAL A 48 -2.82 -0.99 5.16
N ALA A 49 -2.02 -1.80 5.85
CA ALA A 49 -0.64 -2.08 5.52
C ALA A 49 -0.42 -3.58 5.30
N LEU A 50 0.41 -3.88 4.31
CA LEU A 50 0.87 -5.22 3.99
C LEU A 50 2.39 -5.27 4.00
N ALA A 51 2.89 -6.35 4.58
CA ALA A 51 4.22 -6.85 4.36
C ALA A 51 4.11 -8.33 4.03
N TRP A 52 4.54 -8.67 2.84
CA TRP A 52 4.63 -10.05 2.37
C TRP A 52 6.10 -10.38 2.11
N LEU A 53 6.62 -11.40 2.80
CA LEU A 53 8.03 -11.77 2.74
C LEU A 53 8.24 -13.09 2.01
N GLY A 54 8.38 -12.99 0.68
CA GLY A 54 8.82 -14.10 -0.15
C GLY A 54 10.31 -14.41 0.01
N ARG A 55 10.73 -15.53 -0.58
CA ARG A 55 12.14 -15.96 -0.57
C ARG A 55 13.04 -15.05 -1.39
N ASP A 56 12.58 -14.60 -2.55
CA ASP A 56 13.34 -13.85 -3.56
C ASP A 56 12.93 -12.38 -3.69
N ARG A 57 11.78 -12.01 -3.09
CA ARG A 57 11.25 -10.66 -3.09
C ARG A 57 10.34 -10.41 -1.90
N TRP A 58 10.30 -9.15 -1.46
CA TRP A 58 9.43 -8.67 -0.41
C TRP A 58 8.48 -7.63 -1.00
N ILE A 59 7.23 -7.62 -0.57
CA ILE A 59 6.23 -6.64 -0.99
C ILE A 59 5.77 -5.88 0.26
N LEU A 60 5.93 -4.56 0.21
CA LEU A 60 5.37 -3.63 1.18
C LEU A 60 4.28 -2.83 0.48
N ALA A 61 3.14 -2.68 1.13
CA ALA A 61 2.09 -1.80 0.62
C ALA A 61 1.37 -1.07 1.75
N VAL A 62 0.91 0.13 1.45
CA VAL A 62 0.05 0.94 2.32
C VAL A 62 -1.06 1.52 1.45
N ALA A 63 -2.27 1.51 1.98
CA ALA A 63 -3.44 2.11 1.35
C ALA A 63 -4.18 2.95 2.39
N ASP A 64 -4.37 4.25 2.12
CA ASP A 64 -5.18 5.19 2.91
C ASP A 64 -6.61 5.13 2.39
N GLY A 65 -7.56 4.77 3.25
CA GLY A 65 -8.97 4.61 2.87
C GLY A 65 -9.77 5.91 3.03
N HIS A 66 -10.75 6.11 2.15
CA HIS A 66 -11.64 7.26 2.15
C HIS A 66 -13.09 6.82 2.04
N GLU A 67 -13.95 7.33 2.95
CA GLU A 67 -15.40 7.10 2.92
C GLU A 67 -15.79 5.61 3.05
N GLY A 68 -15.00 4.82 3.77
CA GLY A 68 -15.18 3.38 3.94
C GLY A 68 -13.86 2.59 3.93
N ILE A 69 -13.86 1.41 4.55
CA ILE A 69 -12.70 0.50 4.61
C ILE A 69 -12.60 -0.42 3.39
N GLU A 70 -13.68 -0.52 2.61
CA GLU A 70 -13.89 -1.59 1.65
C GLU A 70 -12.88 -1.54 0.52
N ALA A 71 -12.56 -0.35 0.02
CA ALA A 71 -11.63 -0.16 -1.08
C ALA A 71 -10.20 -0.53 -0.70
N SER A 72 -9.67 0.09 0.36
CA SER A 72 -8.30 -0.10 0.84
C SER A 72 -8.07 -1.55 1.26
N HIS A 73 -8.96 -2.12 2.09
CA HIS A 73 -8.78 -3.45 2.65
C HIS A 73 -8.92 -4.55 1.60
N ARG A 74 -9.92 -4.49 0.72
CA ARG A 74 -10.04 -5.51 -0.34
C ARG A 74 -8.88 -5.43 -1.31
N LEU A 75 -8.42 -4.23 -1.67
CA LEU A 75 -7.27 -4.05 -2.56
C LEU A 75 -6.00 -4.68 -1.98
N VAL A 76 -5.70 -4.40 -0.72
CA VAL A 76 -4.52 -4.97 -0.06
C VAL A 76 -4.68 -6.47 0.22
N GLN A 77 -5.90 -6.94 0.50
CA GLN A 77 -6.20 -8.38 0.63
C GLN A 77 -5.95 -9.12 -0.69
N GLN A 78 -6.42 -8.59 -1.82
CA GLN A 78 -6.15 -9.16 -3.13
C GLN A 78 -4.65 -9.15 -3.45
N LEU A 79 -3.95 -8.04 -3.17
CA LEU A 79 -2.50 -7.97 -3.30
C LEU A 79 -1.81 -9.05 -2.48
N ALA A 80 -2.25 -9.31 -1.24
CA ALA A 80 -1.68 -10.34 -0.38
C ALA A 80 -1.89 -11.76 -0.94
N MET A 81 -3.09 -12.06 -1.45
CA MET A 81 -3.40 -13.37 -2.05
C MET A 81 -2.59 -13.64 -3.31
N HIS A 82 -2.38 -12.61 -4.13
CA HIS A 82 -1.64 -12.71 -5.40
C HIS A 82 -0.15 -12.35 -5.28
N ALA A 83 0.34 -12.01 -4.08
CA ALA A 83 1.73 -11.65 -3.84
C ALA A 83 2.77 -12.69 -4.36
N PRO A 84 2.52 -14.01 -4.29
CA PRO A 84 3.41 -15.02 -4.88
C PRO A 84 3.53 -14.95 -6.42
N THR A 85 2.57 -14.33 -7.11
CA THR A 85 2.55 -14.21 -8.59
C THR A 85 2.80 -12.79 -9.09
N TYR A 86 3.05 -11.82 -8.20
CA TYR A 86 3.35 -10.43 -8.57
C TYR A 86 4.46 -10.33 -9.65
N PRO A 87 4.25 -9.66 -10.80
CA PRO A 87 5.20 -9.73 -11.89
C PRO A 87 6.47 -8.90 -11.67
N ARG A 88 7.56 -9.30 -12.34
CA ARG A 88 8.83 -8.56 -12.28
C ARG A 88 8.90 -7.41 -13.29
N HIS A 89 8.26 -7.56 -14.44
CA HIS A 89 8.32 -6.55 -15.50
C HIS A 89 7.17 -5.54 -15.40
N PRO A 90 7.42 -4.24 -15.58
CA PRO A 90 6.37 -3.20 -15.49
C PRO A 90 5.14 -3.47 -16.38
N ASN A 91 5.36 -3.94 -17.62
CA ASN A 91 4.29 -4.26 -18.55
C ASN A 91 3.39 -5.41 -18.06
N GLU A 92 3.96 -6.36 -17.33
CA GLU A 92 3.21 -7.47 -16.73
C GLU A 92 2.47 -7.00 -15.48
N GLN A 93 3.09 -6.12 -14.69
CA GLN A 93 2.44 -5.50 -13.51
C GLN A 93 1.17 -4.76 -13.90
N ALA A 94 1.17 -4.01 -15.02
CA ALA A 94 -0.03 -3.34 -15.54
C ALA A 94 -1.20 -4.28 -15.80
N ARG A 95 -0.91 -5.47 -16.34
CA ARG A 95 -1.92 -6.48 -16.63
C ARG A 95 -2.39 -7.15 -15.33
N TRP A 96 -1.46 -7.50 -14.47
CA TRP A 96 -1.73 -8.12 -13.19
C TRP A 96 -2.59 -7.23 -12.30
N TRP A 97 -2.31 -5.92 -12.23
CA TRP A 97 -3.14 -4.96 -11.49
C TRP A 97 -4.56 -4.86 -12.04
N ARG A 98 -4.73 -4.90 -13.37
CA ARG A 98 -6.06 -4.96 -13.97
C ARG A 98 -6.80 -6.23 -13.60
N ASP A 99 -6.12 -7.38 -13.53
CA ASP A 99 -6.76 -8.63 -13.17
C ASP A 99 -7.13 -8.66 -11.68
N VAL A 100 -6.26 -8.18 -10.80
CA VAL A 100 -6.57 -7.95 -9.37
C VAL A 100 -7.75 -6.99 -9.20
N ALA A 101 -7.80 -5.89 -9.94
CA ALA A 101 -8.89 -4.93 -9.89
C ALA A 101 -10.25 -5.55 -10.25
N LYS A 102 -10.28 -6.48 -11.22
CA LYS A 102 -11.52 -7.19 -11.59
C LYS A 102 -12.09 -8.02 -10.45
N GLU A 103 -11.24 -8.56 -9.59
CA GLU A 103 -11.62 -9.44 -8.48
C GLU A 103 -12.13 -8.69 -7.24
N LEU A 104 -11.95 -7.36 -7.17
CA LEU A 104 -12.42 -6.55 -6.03
C LEU A 104 -13.94 -6.48 -5.93
N GLY A 105 -14.63 -6.61 -7.07
CA GLY A 105 -16.07 -6.43 -7.18
C GLY A 105 -16.52 -5.00 -6.86
N ASP A 106 -17.78 -4.86 -6.47
CA ASP A 106 -18.34 -3.58 -6.03
C ASP A 106 -17.94 -3.29 -4.57
N VAL A 107 -17.37 -2.11 -4.33
CA VAL A 107 -17.02 -1.60 -3.00
C VAL A 107 -17.87 -0.39 -2.59
N GLY A 108 -18.91 -0.05 -3.37
CA GLY A 108 -19.70 1.15 -3.18
C GLY A 108 -18.93 2.42 -3.50
N TYR A 109 -19.04 3.42 -2.61
CA TYR A 109 -18.43 4.75 -2.79
C TYR A 109 -17.02 4.88 -2.22
N ALA A 110 -16.54 3.86 -1.50
CA ALA A 110 -15.24 3.89 -0.85
C ALA A 110 -14.10 4.12 -1.86
N GLY A 111 -13.20 5.03 -1.52
CA GLY A 111 -11.96 5.32 -2.23
C GLY A 111 -10.75 4.89 -1.42
N THR A 112 -9.58 4.88 -2.06
CA THR A 112 -8.30 4.60 -1.40
C THR A 112 -7.15 5.29 -2.14
N THR A 113 -6.03 5.51 -1.47
CA THR A 113 -4.72 5.65 -2.13
C THR A 113 -4.00 4.31 -2.08
N LEU A 114 -2.89 4.16 -2.80
CA LEU A 114 -2.08 2.95 -2.73
C LEU A 114 -0.62 3.26 -3.06
N VAL A 115 0.30 2.87 -2.17
CA VAL A 115 1.71 2.73 -2.51
C VAL A 115 2.13 1.27 -2.36
N VAL A 116 2.90 0.77 -3.33
CA VAL A 116 3.46 -0.59 -3.31
C VAL A 116 4.94 -0.53 -3.65
N ALA A 117 5.76 -1.16 -2.81
CA ALA A 117 7.17 -1.39 -3.08
C ALA A 117 7.50 -2.88 -3.08
N VAL A 118 8.24 -3.29 -4.10
CA VAL A 118 8.79 -4.62 -4.25
C VAL A 118 10.30 -4.52 -4.12
N TRP A 119 10.82 -5.14 -3.07
CA TRP A 119 12.26 -5.23 -2.83
C TRP A 119 12.76 -6.62 -3.20
N GLU A 120 13.84 -6.68 -3.99
CA GLU A 120 14.56 -7.91 -4.31
C GLU A 120 15.87 -7.94 -3.49
N PRO A 121 15.94 -8.72 -2.39
CA PRO A 121 17.06 -8.62 -1.43
C PRO A 121 18.43 -8.92 -2.04
N LEU A 122 18.50 -9.87 -2.98
CA LEU A 122 19.76 -10.30 -3.60
C LEU A 122 20.43 -9.20 -4.43
N THR A 123 19.64 -8.33 -5.05
CA THR A 123 20.12 -7.25 -5.92
C THR A 123 20.04 -5.88 -5.24
N ALA A 124 19.50 -5.83 -4.02
CA ALA A 124 19.11 -4.62 -3.32
C ALA A 124 18.18 -3.68 -4.11
N HIS A 125 17.53 -4.22 -5.15
CA HIS A 125 16.70 -3.49 -6.10
C HIS A 125 15.31 -3.27 -5.52
N VAL A 126 14.84 -2.03 -5.52
CA VAL A 126 13.49 -1.65 -5.11
C VAL A 126 12.78 -1.07 -6.33
N ARG A 127 11.58 -1.56 -6.61
CA ARG A 127 10.67 -0.98 -7.61
C ARG A 127 9.27 -0.87 -7.06
N GLY A 128 8.43 -0.07 -7.67
CA GLY A 128 7.07 0.04 -7.19
C GLY A 128 6.26 1.10 -7.91
N LEU A 129 5.12 1.38 -7.30
CA LEU A 129 4.19 2.40 -7.76
C LEU A 129 3.52 3.11 -6.60
N SER A 130 3.03 4.31 -6.85
CA SER A 130 2.13 5.05 -5.99
C SER A 130 0.95 5.63 -6.77
N TYR A 131 -0.22 5.59 -6.16
CA TYR A 131 -1.45 6.23 -6.57
C TYR A 131 -1.99 7.07 -5.42
N GLY A 132 -2.39 8.29 -5.72
CA GLY A 132 -2.76 9.26 -4.70
C GLY A 132 -1.53 9.83 -4.01
N ASP A 133 -1.72 10.30 -2.79
CA ASP A 133 -0.71 11.00 -1.99
C ASP A 133 0.01 10.11 -0.98
N SER A 134 -0.28 8.79 -0.97
CA SER A 134 0.55 7.79 -0.31
C SER A 134 2.00 7.88 -0.80
N ARG A 135 2.95 7.85 0.15
CA ARG A 135 4.38 8.02 -0.14
C ARG A 135 5.23 6.89 0.41
N ILE A 136 6.39 6.71 -0.20
CA ILE A 136 7.40 5.79 0.28
C ILE A 136 8.78 6.42 0.24
N TRP A 137 9.48 6.30 1.36
CA TRP A 137 10.84 6.76 1.52
C TRP A 137 11.81 5.60 1.70
N ARG A 138 12.99 5.71 1.11
CA ARG A 138 14.13 4.84 1.37
C ARG A 138 15.09 5.58 2.27
N TRP A 139 15.40 4.97 3.41
CA TRP A 139 16.48 5.43 4.27
C TRP A 139 17.72 4.55 4.09
N ARG A 140 18.89 5.17 3.94
CA ARG A 140 20.19 4.48 3.95
C ARG A 140 21.11 5.19 4.96
N PRO A 141 21.88 4.47 5.81
CA PRO A 141 22.73 5.09 6.82
C PRO A 141 23.70 6.17 6.29
N ARG A 142 24.19 6.01 5.05
CA ARG A 142 25.09 6.98 4.38
C ARG A 142 24.43 7.78 3.25
N GLY A 143 23.20 7.43 2.89
CA GLY A 143 22.47 8.06 1.78
C GLY A 143 21.37 9.02 2.22
N GLY A 144 21.07 9.06 3.53
CA GLY A 144 19.97 9.83 4.07
C GLY A 144 18.60 9.22 3.72
N LEU A 145 17.57 10.05 3.89
CA LEU A 145 16.20 9.74 3.52
C LEU A 145 15.94 10.25 2.09
N ARG A 146 15.38 9.41 1.23
CA ARG A 146 15.02 9.77 -0.14
C ARG A 146 13.58 9.36 -0.42
N ASP A 147 12.80 10.27 -0.98
CA ASP A 147 11.47 9.97 -1.52
C ASP A 147 11.63 9.18 -2.83
N LEU A 148 10.88 8.08 -2.98
CA LEU A 148 10.99 7.23 -4.17
C LEU A 148 9.87 7.49 -5.18
N ALA A 149 8.74 8.06 -4.76
CA ALA A 149 7.59 8.26 -5.64
C ALA A 149 7.01 9.66 -5.44
N GLU A 150 6.81 10.39 -6.52
CA GLU A 150 6.07 11.64 -6.44
C GLU A 150 4.59 11.34 -6.18
N PRO A 151 3.93 12.03 -5.24
CA PRO A 151 2.51 11.84 -5.03
C PRO A 151 1.73 12.25 -6.28
N THR A 152 0.64 11.55 -6.55
CA THR A 152 -0.32 11.94 -7.58
C THR A 152 -1.58 12.47 -6.92
N HIS A 153 -2.30 13.38 -7.58
CA HIS A 153 -3.56 13.92 -7.02
C HIS A 153 -4.78 13.03 -7.31
N ASN A 154 -4.55 11.80 -7.79
CA ASN A 154 -5.60 10.91 -8.23
C ASN A 154 -5.95 9.93 -7.11
N PHE A 155 -7.10 10.14 -6.47
CA PHE A 155 -7.68 9.15 -5.57
C PHE A 155 -8.17 7.95 -6.38
N VAL A 156 -8.07 6.76 -5.78
CA VAL A 156 -8.46 5.52 -6.41
C VAL A 156 -9.83 5.12 -5.91
N ARG A 157 -10.86 5.16 -6.76
CA ARG A 157 -12.09 4.41 -6.49
C ARG A 157 -12.00 3.06 -7.18
N PRO A 158 -12.47 1.95 -6.59
CA PRO A 158 -12.40 0.66 -7.28
C PRO A 158 -13.24 0.54 -8.56
N GLY A 159 -14.28 1.36 -8.74
CA GLY A 159 -14.91 1.53 -10.05
C GLY A 159 -13.97 2.14 -11.10
N ASP A 160 -13.08 3.03 -10.67
CA ASP A 160 -12.03 3.63 -11.50
C ASP A 160 -10.85 2.67 -11.68
N LEU A 161 -10.58 1.74 -10.74
CA LEU A 161 -9.55 0.68 -10.88
C LEU A 161 -9.72 -0.16 -12.15
N TYR A 162 -10.97 -0.35 -12.62
CA TYR A 162 -11.28 -1.02 -13.89
C TYR A 162 -10.83 -0.22 -15.12
N ALA A 163 -10.82 1.12 -15.03
CA ALA A 163 -10.41 2.05 -16.07
C ALA A 163 -8.90 2.36 -16.04
N TRP A 164 -8.13 1.70 -15.17
CA TRP A 164 -6.71 1.97 -15.00
C TRP A 164 -5.87 1.63 -16.21
N HIS A 165 -5.44 2.69 -16.88
CA HIS A 165 -4.10 2.74 -17.43
C HIS A 165 -3.13 3.08 -16.28
N LEU A 166 -1.98 2.39 -16.19
CA LEU A 166 -0.93 2.72 -15.20
C LEU A 166 -0.42 4.18 -15.32
N ASP A 167 -0.86 4.89 -16.35
CA ASP A 167 -0.48 6.25 -16.74
C ASP A 167 -0.72 7.31 -15.63
N HIS A 168 -1.53 6.98 -14.61
CA HIS A 168 -1.81 7.85 -13.46
C HIS A 168 -1.03 7.49 -12.18
N ALA A 169 -0.23 6.42 -12.23
CA ALA A 169 0.66 6.04 -11.14
C ALA A 169 2.01 6.76 -11.28
N SER A 170 2.59 7.18 -10.15
CA SER A 170 4.03 7.41 -10.11
C SER A 170 4.72 6.06 -9.98
N THR A 171 5.64 5.72 -10.88
CA THR A 171 6.45 4.49 -10.78
C THR A 171 7.89 4.82 -10.40
N PHE A 172 8.57 3.85 -9.77
CA PHE A 172 9.97 4.00 -9.37
C PHE A 172 10.74 2.70 -9.52
N ASP A 173 12.04 2.82 -9.81
CA ASP A 173 12.97 1.72 -10.05
C ASP A 173 14.37 2.16 -9.59
N GLU A 174 14.84 1.59 -8.47
CA GLU A 174 16.00 2.07 -7.72
C GLU A 174 16.91 0.93 -7.26
N ARG A 175 18.18 0.95 -7.67
CA ARG A 175 19.21 -0.01 -7.25
C ARG A 175 19.88 0.44 -5.95
#